data_AF-K0SJH2-F1
#
_entry.id   AF-K0SJH2-F1
#
_cell.length_a   1.000
_cell.length_b   1.000
_cell.length_c   1.000
_cell.angle_alpha   90.00
_cell.angle_beta   90.00
_cell.angle_gamma   90.00
#
_symmetry.space_group_name_H-M   'P 1'
#
loop_
_entity.id
_entity.type
_entity.pdbx_description
1 polymer ?
#
loop_
_entity_poly.entity_id
_entity_poly.type
_entity_poly.pdbx_seq_one_letter_code
_entity_poly.pdbx_strand_id
1 'polypeptide(L)'
;MPSRKKARGRQNRAKKEAIRKADLRSLWEPMALCSRRSNHVAVPCEHLLAVPPKIPQEGPAVSLMNYIAGEGFFEKATRFPFETVMMTCWRFVSDLALRFPGVKEEGNEQRALAIELLLRFLRNVFVHDSGVQGESWFHQHHNNEAAICCMINLLELHGTYSDWSVVVMRSAKTGEKLMLGNRRDVVKFAAKRLPCTCLKELHRATRTKVVKVGVCASCRKQFSRSELFVCTGCLMDEYCSKDCQRAHWSQHKRHCGSPEVMSPDLPVDYILKKN
;
A
#
# COMPACT_ATOMS: atom_id res chain seq x y z
N MET A 1 -2.80 -13.19 -47.93
CA MET A 1 -2.49 -11.84 -47.38
C MET A 1 -3.62 -11.39 -46.46
N PRO A 2 -3.35 -10.80 -45.27
CA PRO A 2 -4.40 -10.26 -44.42
C PRO A 2 -5.18 -9.18 -45.17
N SER A 3 -6.52 -9.19 -45.13
CA SER A 3 -7.30 -8.16 -45.82
C SER A 3 -7.01 -6.77 -45.22
N ARG A 4 -6.97 -5.72 -46.05
CA ARG A 4 -6.74 -4.32 -45.61
C ARG A 4 -7.64 -3.91 -44.44
N LYS A 5 -8.86 -4.45 -44.37
CA LYS A 5 -9.82 -4.24 -43.27
C LYS A 5 -9.33 -4.85 -41.94
N LYS A 6 -8.76 -6.07 -41.95
CA LYS A 6 -8.17 -6.70 -40.76
C LYS A 6 -6.94 -5.93 -40.26
N ALA A 7 -6.09 -5.44 -41.16
CA ALA A 7 -4.92 -4.64 -40.81
C ALA A 7 -5.31 -3.29 -40.15
N ARG A 8 -6.26 -2.56 -40.74
CA ARG A 8 -6.78 -1.30 -40.18
C ARG A 8 -7.45 -1.51 -38.81
N GLY A 9 -8.14 -2.63 -38.62
CA GLY A 9 -8.73 -3.00 -37.32
C GLY A 9 -7.69 -3.20 -36.21
N ARG A 10 -6.57 -3.87 -36.52
CA ARG A 10 -5.45 -4.05 -35.57
C ARG A 10 -4.80 -2.72 -35.20
N GLN A 11 -4.57 -1.86 -36.18
CA GLN A 11 -3.99 -0.53 -35.96
C GLN A 11 -4.88 0.33 -35.05
N ASN A 12 -6.19 0.33 -35.29
CA ASN A 12 -7.15 1.06 -34.45
C ASN A 12 -7.18 0.53 -33.01
N ARG A 13 -7.11 -0.79 -32.81
CA ARG A 13 -7.06 -1.40 -31.48
C ARG A 13 -5.76 -1.01 -30.75
N ALA A 14 -4.63 -1.09 -31.42
CA ALA A 14 -3.34 -0.69 -30.86
C ALA A 14 -3.33 0.80 -30.47
N LYS A 15 -3.88 1.67 -31.32
CA LYS A 15 -4.01 3.11 -31.01
C LYS A 15 -4.88 3.36 -29.77
N LYS A 16 -6.02 2.69 -29.65
CA LYS A 16 -6.89 2.80 -28.46
C LYS A 16 -6.19 2.33 -27.19
N GLU A 17 -5.46 1.23 -27.25
CA GLU A 17 -4.71 0.71 -26.11
C GLU A 17 -3.57 1.65 -25.70
N ALA A 18 -2.87 2.25 -26.67
CA ALA A 18 -1.83 3.25 -26.40
C ALA A 18 -2.39 4.49 -25.70
N ILE A 19 -3.55 5.00 -26.16
CA ILE A 19 -4.24 6.13 -25.52
C ILE A 19 -4.60 5.76 -24.07
N ARG A 20 -5.24 4.60 -23.86
CA ARG A 20 -5.61 4.13 -22.52
C ARG A 20 -4.40 4.02 -21.60
N LYS A 21 -3.28 3.46 -22.07
CA LYS A 21 -2.03 3.38 -21.29
C LYS A 21 -1.48 4.76 -20.93
N ALA A 22 -1.55 5.73 -21.84
CA ALA A 22 -1.11 7.10 -21.60
C ALA A 22 -2.01 7.79 -20.56
N ASP A 23 -3.33 7.61 -20.66
CA ASP A 23 -4.30 8.15 -19.69
C ASP A 23 -4.02 7.59 -18.29
N LEU A 24 -3.85 6.27 -18.16
CA LEU A 24 -3.51 5.62 -16.88
C LEU A 24 -2.18 6.13 -16.30
N ARG A 25 -1.17 6.31 -17.16
CA ARG A 25 0.14 6.82 -16.75
C ARG A 25 0.07 8.26 -16.23
N SER A 26 -0.81 9.08 -16.82
CA SER A 26 -1.01 10.47 -16.41
C SER A 26 -1.56 10.63 -14.98
N LEU A 27 -2.23 9.61 -14.45
CA LEU A 27 -2.82 9.62 -13.10
C LEU A 27 -1.77 9.53 -11.99
N TRP A 28 -0.59 8.98 -12.26
CA TRP A 28 0.41 8.71 -11.22
C TRP A 28 1.80 9.26 -11.51
N GLU A 29 2.24 9.29 -12.77
CA GLU A 29 3.61 9.66 -13.12
C GLU A 29 3.98 11.10 -12.70
N PRO A 30 3.14 12.13 -12.95
CA PRO A 30 3.45 13.50 -12.52
C PRO A 30 3.63 13.58 -11.01
N MET A 31 2.77 12.88 -10.25
CA MET A 31 2.81 12.85 -8.80
C MET A 31 3.95 11.99 -8.27
N ALA A 32 4.37 10.93 -8.95
CA ALA A 32 5.54 10.13 -8.55
C ALA A 32 6.87 10.87 -8.82
N LEU A 33 6.94 11.64 -9.90
CA LEU A 33 8.14 12.39 -10.29
C LEU A 33 8.22 13.79 -9.67
N CYS A 34 7.11 14.32 -9.15
CA CYS A 34 7.00 15.73 -8.75
C CYS A 34 7.34 16.68 -9.92
N SER A 35 6.91 16.34 -11.14
CA SER A 35 7.30 17.09 -12.33
C SER A 35 6.59 18.45 -12.38
N ARG A 36 7.36 19.54 -12.52
CA ARG A 36 6.92 20.97 -12.53
C ARG A 36 5.85 21.35 -13.59
N ARG A 37 5.33 20.41 -14.37
CA ARG A 37 4.54 20.69 -15.59
C ARG A 37 3.04 20.95 -15.39
N SER A 38 2.54 20.93 -14.16
CA SER A 38 1.13 21.21 -13.87
C SER A 38 0.98 22.43 -12.98
N ASN A 39 -0.08 23.22 -13.20
CA ASN A 39 -0.50 24.33 -12.34
C ASN A 39 -0.81 23.88 -10.88
N HIS A 40 -0.71 22.58 -10.58
CA HIS A 40 -0.69 22.03 -9.24
C HIS A 40 0.76 22.03 -8.71
N VAL A 41 1.07 23.01 -7.87
CA VAL A 41 2.38 23.24 -7.27
C VAL A 41 2.72 22.14 -6.26
N ALA A 42 3.11 20.96 -6.75
CA ALA A 42 3.90 20.03 -5.97
C ALA A 42 5.37 20.47 -6.08
N VAL A 43 5.86 21.26 -5.12
CA VAL A 43 7.27 21.64 -5.06
C VAL A 43 8.09 20.35 -4.87
N PRO A 44 9.04 20.05 -5.77
CA PRO A 44 9.97 18.95 -5.55
C PRO A 44 10.67 19.16 -4.22
N CYS A 45 10.48 18.24 -3.28
CA CYS A 45 11.29 18.21 -2.08
C CYS A 45 12.75 17.96 -2.49
N GLU A 46 13.60 18.97 -2.33
CA GLU A 46 15.06 18.89 -2.54
C GLU A 46 15.75 17.95 -1.54
N HIS A 47 15.02 17.47 -0.52
CA HIS A 47 15.54 16.60 0.53
C HIS A 47 15.48 15.11 0.19
N LEU A 48 15.21 14.75 -1.06
CA LEU A 48 15.56 13.43 -1.53
C LEU A 48 17.04 13.42 -1.90
N LEU A 49 17.82 12.67 -1.12
CA LEU A 49 19.22 12.39 -1.44
C LEU A 49 19.40 11.57 -2.74
N ALA A 50 18.30 11.08 -3.34
CA ALA A 50 18.31 10.21 -4.51
C ALA A 50 17.65 10.87 -5.74
N VAL A 51 18.39 10.85 -6.86
CA VAL A 51 17.94 11.23 -8.21
C VAL A 51 16.58 10.57 -8.52
N PRO A 52 15.62 11.27 -9.17
CA PRO A 52 14.38 10.63 -9.62
C PRO A 52 14.64 9.39 -10.47
N PRO A 53 13.91 8.28 -10.26
CA PRO A 53 14.13 7.07 -11.00
C PRO A 53 13.81 7.30 -12.47
N LYS A 54 14.61 6.69 -13.36
CA LYS A 54 14.30 6.65 -14.78
C LYS A 54 13.15 5.69 -15.01
N ILE A 55 11.97 6.21 -15.31
CA ILE A 55 10.79 5.39 -15.56
C ILE A 55 10.83 4.92 -17.02
N PRO A 56 10.87 3.60 -17.30
CA PRO A 56 10.85 3.10 -18.66
C PRO A 56 9.48 3.40 -19.32
N GLN A 57 9.42 3.32 -20.65
CA GLN A 57 8.15 3.51 -21.37
C GLN A 57 7.17 2.37 -21.08
N GLU A 58 7.68 1.14 -21.03
CA GLU A 58 6.95 -0.07 -20.69
C GLU A 58 7.78 -0.93 -19.74
N GLY A 59 7.12 -1.86 -19.03
CA GLY A 59 7.79 -2.79 -18.13
C GLY A 59 6.83 -3.28 -17.04
N PRO A 60 7.16 -4.36 -16.31
CA PRO A 60 6.32 -4.88 -15.25
C PRO A 60 5.94 -3.83 -14.19
N ALA A 61 6.88 -2.96 -13.78
CA ALA A 61 6.60 -1.89 -12.83
C ALA A 61 5.59 -0.88 -13.37
N VAL A 62 5.76 -0.43 -14.62
CA VAL A 62 4.84 0.53 -15.28
C VAL A 62 3.45 -0.08 -15.48
N SER A 63 3.39 -1.34 -15.90
CA SER A 63 2.13 -2.07 -16.05
C SER A 63 1.41 -2.25 -14.71
N LEU A 64 2.16 -2.49 -13.63
CA LEU A 64 1.61 -2.55 -12.28
C LEU A 64 1.04 -1.19 -11.83
N MET A 65 1.79 -0.10 -12.03
CA MET A 65 1.30 1.25 -11.73
C MET A 65 0.04 1.58 -12.53
N ASN A 66 0.01 1.28 -13.82
CA ASN A 66 -1.18 1.48 -14.66
C ASN A 66 -2.36 0.61 -14.22
N TYR A 67 -2.12 -0.60 -13.70
CA TYR A 67 -3.16 -1.42 -13.13
C TYR A 67 -3.75 -0.79 -11.86
N ILE A 68 -2.91 -0.36 -10.92
CA ILE A 68 -3.33 0.36 -9.70
C ILE A 68 -4.11 1.64 -10.06
N ALA A 69 -3.67 2.35 -11.11
CA ALA A 69 -4.36 3.51 -11.65
C ALA A 69 -5.75 3.15 -12.19
N GLY A 70 -5.86 2.07 -12.96
CA GLY A 70 -7.11 1.60 -13.54
C GLY A 70 -8.12 1.09 -12.52
N GLU A 71 -7.65 0.65 -11.34
CA GLU A 71 -8.50 0.34 -10.19
C GLU A 71 -8.96 1.60 -9.44
N GLY A 72 -8.33 2.77 -9.69
CA GLY A 72 -8.73 4.07 -9.14
C GLY A 72 -7.99 4.52 -7.87
N PHE A 73 -6.94 3.80 -7.44
CA PHE A 73 -6.25 4.11 -6.17
C PHE A 73 -5.44 5.41 -6.16
N PHE A 74 -5.06 5.93 -7.33
CA PHE A 74 -4.36 7.20 -7.42
C PHE A 74 -5.30 8.41 -7.47
N GLU A 75 -6.60 8.18 -7.60
CA GLU A 75 -7.61 9.23 -7.61
C GLU A 75 -8.16 9.46 -6.21
N LYS A 76 -7.99 10.68 -5.69
CA LYS A 76 -8.47 11.06 -4.36
C LYS A 76 -10.01 11.02 -4.24
N ALA A 77 -10.72 11.29 -5.33
CA ALA A 77 -12.18 11.29 -5.36
C ALA A 77 -12.77 9.88 -5.20
N THR A 78 -12.00 8.86 -5.59
CA THR A 78 -12.45 7.47 -5.57
C THR A 78 -12.47 6.96 -4.13
N ARG A 79 -13.67 6.61 -3.66
CA ARG A 79 -13.89 6.02 -2.34
C ARG A 79 -14.24 4.55 -2.48
N PHE A 80 -13.42 3.71 -1.89
CA PHE A 80 -13.69 2.29 -1.81
C PHE A 80 -14.27 1.95 -0.43
N PRO A 81 -15.31 1.10 -0.37
CA PRO A 81 -15.67 0.43 0.87
C PRO A 81 -14.45 -0.31 1.43
N PHE A 82 -14.32 -0.34 2.77
CA PHE A 82 -13.19 -0.99 3.45
C PHE A 82 -12.97 -2.44 2.98
N GLU A 83 -14.06 -3.20 2.85
CA GLU A 83 -14.02 -4.60 2.38
C GLU A 83 -13.49 -4.69 0.95
N THR A 84 -13.88 -3.76 0.08
CA THR A 84 -13.37 -3.66 -1.29
C THR A 84 -11.87 -3.37 -1.30
N VAL A 85 -11.37 -2.46 -0.45
CA VAL A 85 -9.92 -2.19 -0.38
C VAL A 85 -9.14 -3.42 0.03
N MET A 86 -9.60 -4.11 1.08
CA MET A 86 -8.95 -5.33 1.55
C MET A 86 -8.98 -6.40 0.48
N MET A 87 -10.13 -6.66 -0.15
CA MET A 87 -10.24 -7.61 -1.25
C MET A 87 -9.38 -7.23 -2.44
N THR A 88 -9.27 -5.96 -2.80
CA THR A 88 -8.45 -5.53 -3.93
C THR A 88 -6.96 -5.64 -3.61
N CYS A 89 -6.54 -5.32 -2.38
CA CYS A 89 -5.18 -5.62 -1.93
C CYS A 89 -4.91 -7.13 -1.97
N TRP A 90 -5.88 -7.96 -1.58
CA TRP A 90 -5.78 -9.43 -1.69
C TRP A 90 -5.77 -9.95 -3.12
N ARG A 91 -6.57 -9.37 -4.02
CA ARG A 91 -6.56 -9.74 -5.44
C ARG A 91 -5.28 -9.30 -6.12
N PHE A 92 -4.78 -8.12 -5.76
CA PHE A 92 -3.49 -7.61 -6.21
C PHE A 92 -2.39 -8.64 -5.94
N VAL A 93 -2.44 -9.33 -4.80
CA VAL A 93 -1.53 -10.42 -4.47
C VAL A 93 -1.62 -11.61 -5.43
N SER A 94 -2.82 -12.16 -5.60
CA SER A 94 -3.04 -13.34 -6.44
C SER A 94 -2.73 -13.03 -7.91
N ASP A 95 -3.04 -11.80 -8.34
CA ASP A 95 -2.80 -11.33 -9.70
C ASP A 95 -1.35 -10.90 -9.92
N LEU A 96 -0.57 -10.57 -8.88
CA LEU A 96 0.82 -10.13 -9.03
C LEU A 96 1.66 -11.19 -9.75
N ALA A 97 1.55 -12.44 -9.31
CA ALA A 97 2.28 -13.55 -9.90
C ALA A 97 1.85 -13.87 -11.34
N LEU A 98 0.55 -13.71 -11.64
CA LEU A 98 -0.02 -14.08 -12.94
C LEU A 98 0.14 -12.96 -13.98
N ARG A 99 -0.11 -11.71 -13.60
CA ARG A 99 -0.15 -10.56 -14.51
C ARG A 99 1.19 -9.83 -14.60
N PHE A 100 2.00 -9.90 -13.55
CA PHE A 100 3.26 -9.17 -13.44
C PHE A 100 4.40 -10.08 -12.95
N PRO A 101 4.71 -11.20 -13.66
CA PRO A 101 5.70 -12.17 -13.20
C PRO A 101 7.06 -11.54 -12.91
N GLY A 102 7.48 -10.55 -13.70
CA GLY A 102 8.74 -9.81 -13.47
C GLY A 102 8.77 -8.93 -12.21
N VAL A 103 7.65 -8.67 -11.54
CA VAL A 103 7.65 -8.00 -10.22
C VAL A 103 7.86 -9.02 -9.08
N LYS A 104 7.55 -10.29 -9.35
CA LYS A 104 7.58 -11.38 -8.36
C LYS A 104 9.00 -11.81 -8.00
N GLU A 105 9.90 -11.84 -8.97
CA GLU A 105 11.23 -12.49 -8.88
C GLU A 105 12.14 -11.87 -7.81
N GLU A 106 12.77 -12.69 -6.98
CA GLU A 106 13.71 -12.24 -5.94
C GLU A 106 14.83 -11.38 -6.55
N GLY A 107 15.22 -10.28 -5.87
CA GLY A 107 16.21 -9.33 -6.39
C GLY A 107 15.82 -8.49 -7.62
N ASN A 108 14.59 -8.57 -8.14
CA ASN A 108 14.22 -7.91 -9.40
C ASN A 108 14.10 -6.36 -9.29
N GLU A 109 14.83 -5.66 -10.17
CA GLU A 109 14.83 -4.19 -10.30
C GLU A 109 13.43 -3.60 -10.55
N GLN A 110 12.52 -4.31 -11.21
CA GLN A 110 11.15 -3.87 -11.47
C GLN A 110 10.33 -3.81 -10.18
N ARG A 111 10.55 -4.72 -9.22
CA ARG A 111 9.90 -4.63 -7.91
C ARG A 111 10.41 -3.43 -7.13
N ALA A 112 11.72 -3.24 -7.10
CA ALA A 112 12.34 -2.09 -6.45
C ALA A 112 11.81 -0.78 -7.05
N LEU A 113 11.75 -0.68 -8.38
CA LEU A 113 11.18 0.46 -9.09
C LEU A 113 9.70 0.68 -8.74
N ALA A 114 8.87 -0.37 -8.72
CA ALA A 114 7.46 -0.25 -8.34
C ALA A 114 7.30 0.28 -6.90
N ILE A 115 8.05 -0.28 -5.95
CA ILE A 115 8.06 0.18 -4.55
C ILE A 115 8.49 1.65 -4.48
N GLU A 116 9.56 2.03 -5.17
CA GLU A 116 10.06 3.40 -5.19
C GLU A 116 9.01 4.38 -5.76
N LEU A 117 8.35 4.03 -6.86
CA LEU A 117 7.32 4.87 -7.48
C LEU A 117 6.11 5.06 -6.55
N LEU A 118 5.63 4.00 -5.90
CA LEU A 118 4.53 4.09 -4.94
C LEU A 118 4.90 4.93 -3.71
N LEU A 119 6.12 4.76 -3.17
CA LEU A 119 6.61 5.56 -2.04
C LEU A 119 6.74 7.04 -2.41
N ARG A 120 7.26 7.35 -3.59
CA ARG A 120 7.37 8.73 -4.08
C ARG A 120 5.99 9.35 -4.30
N PHE A 121 5.05 8.61 -4.89
CA PHE A 121 3.66 9.03 -5.03
C PHE A 121 3.05 9.38 -3.68
N LEU A 122 3.11 8.46 -2.70
CA LEU A 122 2.59 8.69 -1.35
C LEU A 122 3.22 9.92 -0.69
N ARG A 123 4.55 10.05 -0.79
CA ARG A 123 5.26 11.22 -0.24
C ARG A 123 4.73 12.52 -0.82
N ASN A 124 4.60 12.59 -2.14
CA ASN A 124 4.16 13.81 -2.80
C ASN A 124 2.71 14.14 -2.48
N VAL A 125 1.82 13.13 -2.47
CA VAL A 125 0.44 13.29 -2.00
C VAL A 125 0.41 13.81 -0.57
N PHE A 126 1.16 13.22 0.36
CA PHE A 126 1.13 13.65 1.76
C PHE A 126 1.61 15.08 1.94
N VAL A 127 2.74 15.44 1.32
CA VAL A 127 3.33 16.78 1.45
C VAL A 127 2.40 17.82 0.81
N HIS A 128 1.91 17.56 -0.40
CA HIS A 128 1.00 18.46 -1.09
C HIS A 128 -0.31 18.64 -0.30
N ASP A 129 -0.97 17.54 0.05
CA ASP A 129 -2.31 17.59 0.65
C ASP A 129 -2.29 18.15 2.06
N SER A 130 -1.26 17.86 2.86
CA SER A 130 -1.10 18.47 4.17
C SER A 130 -0.87 19.99 4.09
N GLY A 131 -0.15 20.46 3.07
CA GLY A 131 0.00 21.90 2.81
C GLY A 131 -1.30 22.57 2.40
N VAL A 132 -2.08 21.95 1.51
CA VAL A 132 -3.34 22.51 1.00
C VAL A 132 -4.46 22.50 2.06
N GLN A 133 -4.55 21.43 2.85
CA GLN A 133 -5.70 21.21 3.75
C GLN A 133 -5.42 21.55 5.22
N GLY A 134 -4.17 21.83 5.57
CA GLY A 134 -3.76 22.20 6.92
C GLY A 134 -4.18 21.18 7.98
N GLU A 135 -4.81 21.65 9.06
CA GLU A 135 -5.22 20.81 10.19
C GLU A 135 -6.24 19.72 9.81
N SER A 136 -7.13 20.00 8.87
CA SER A 136 -8.17 19.04 8.49
C SER A 136 -7.58 17.75 7.90
N TRP A 137 -6.41 17.82 7.26
CA TRP A 137 -5.74 16.67 6.64
C TRP A 137 -5.46 15.53 7.63
N PHE A 138 -5.13 15.87 8.87
CA PHE A 138 -4.78 14.89 9.91
C PHE A 138 -5.95 13.99 10.32
N HIS A 139 -7.19 14.45 10.10
CA HIS A 139 -8.42 13.77 10.50
C HIS A 139 -9.22 13.21 9.31
N GLN A 140 -8.72 13.36 8.08
CA GLN A 140 -9.38 12.86 6.89
C GLN A 140 -9.19 11.35 6.67
N HIS A 141 -10.13 10.79 5.91
CA HIS A 141 -10.09 9.40 5.47
C HIS A 141 -8.92 9.15 4.51
N HIS A 142 -8.24 8.01 4.68
CA HIS A 142 -6.95 7.71 4.05
C HIS A 142 -6.91 6.33 3.38
N ASN A 143 -8.06 5.79 2.96
CA ASN A 143 -8.19 4.42 2.46
C ASN A 143 -7.28 4.12 1.26
N ASN A 144 -7.20 5.04 0.30
CA ASN A 144 -6.39 4.82 -0.92
C ASN A 144 -4.90 4.77 -0.56
N GLU A 145 -4.47 5.64 0.35
CA GLU A 145 -3.08 5.69 0.77
C GLU A 145 -2.70 4.53 1.69
N ALA A 146 -3.62 4.06 2.53
CA ALA A 146 -3.45 2.81 3.27
C ALA A 146 -3.38 1.62 2.31
N ALA A 147 -4.23 1.56 1.28
CA ALA A 147 -4.19 0.50 0.26
C ALA A 147 -2.83 0.46 -0.45
N ILE A 148 -2.32 1.62 -0.89
CA ILE A 148 -1.00 1.71 -1.51
C ILE A 148 0.10 1.27 -0.53
N CYS A 149 0.01 1.63 0.76
CA CYS A 149 0.93 1.12 1.78
C CYS A 149 0.85 -0.41 1.94
N CYS A 150 -0.36 -0.99 1.89
CA CYS A 150 -0.55 -2.45 1.89
C CYS A 150 0.12 -3.11 0.68
N MET A 151 -0.04 -2.52 -0.51
CA MET A 151 0.61 -3.01 -1.74
C MET A 151 2.13 -2.95 -1.64
N ILE A 152 2.70 -1.86 -1.11
CA ILE A 152 4.16 -1.75 -0.87
C ILE A 152 4.62 -2.85 0.11
N ASN A 153 3.94 -2.99 1.26
CA ASN A 153 4.30 -3.98 2.26
C ASN A 153 4.25 -5.40 1.69
N LEU A 154 3.28 -5.67 0.84
CA LEU A 154 3.16 -6.95 0.17
C LEU A 154 4.32 -7.20 -0.80
N LEU A 155 4.66 -6.22 -1.64
CA LEU A 155 5.78 -6.33 -2.57
C LEU A 155 7.07 -6.65 -1.80
N GLU A 156 7.32 -5.94 -0.70
CA GLU A 156 8.48 -6.20 0.18
C GLU A 156 8.46 -7.62 0.76
N LEU A 157 7.33 -8.06 1.33
CA LEU A 157 7.20 -9.40 1.90
C LEU A 157 7.39 -10.48 0.85
N HIS A 158 6.83 -10.30 -0.36
CA HIS A 158 7.02 -11.24 -1.46
C HIS A 158 8.49 -11.28 -1.93
N GLY A 159 9.21 -10.15 -1.86
CA GLY A 159 10.64 -10.11 -2.14
C GLY A 159 11.52 -10.72 -1.04
N THR A 160 10.95 -10.99 0.14
CA THR A 160 11.68 -11.44 1.35
C THR A 160 11.35 -12.87 1.76
N TYR A 161 10.13 -13.35 1.53
CA TYR A 161 9.66 -14.65 2.00
C TYR A 161 9.12 -15.47 0.83
N SER A 162 9.59 -16.71 0.70
CA SER A 162 9.10 -17.67 -0.29
C SER A 162 7.80 -18.35 0.14
N ASP A 163 7.60 -18.56 1.45
CA ASP A 163 6.36 -19.13 1.99
C ASP A 163 5.22 -18.13 1.91
N TRP A 164 4.27 -18.45 1.03
CA TRP A 164 3.06 -17.68 0.82
C TRP A 164 2.27 -17.43 2.11
N SER A 165 2.19 -18.42 3.00
CA SER A 165 1.45 -18.33 4.26
C SER A 165 2.06 -17.28 5.20
N VAL A 166 3.39 -17.16 5.22
CA VAL A 166 4.11 -16.12 5.97
C VAL A 166 3.81 -14.74 5.41
N VAL A 167 3.87 -14.57 4.08
CA VAL A 167 3.52 -13.32 3.39
C VAL A 167 2.09 -12.91 3.72
N VAL A 168 1.14 -13.85 3.68
CA VAL A 168 -0.27 -13.64 4.01
C VAL A 168 -0.46 -13.13 5.43
N MET A 169 0.09 -13.81 6.42
CA MET A 169 -0.10 -13.43 7.82
C MET A 169 0.55 -12.09 8.16
N ARG A 170 1.77 -11.84 7.66
CA ARG A 170 2.48 -10.57 7.90
C ARG A 170 1.82 -9.40 7.19
N SER A 171 1.34 -9.63 5.96
CA SER A 171 0.62 -8.60 5.21
C SER A 171 -0.73 -8.28 5.85
N ALA A 172 -1.46 -9.28 6.35
CA ALA A 172 -2.70 -9.06 7.10
C ALA A 172 -2.46 -8.19 8.34
N LYS A 173 -1.46 -8.53 9.16
CA LYS A 173 -1.13 -7.75 10.37
C LYS A 173 -0.76 -6.31 10.07
N THR A 174 0.04 -6.06 9.04
CA THR A 174 0.40 -4.69 8.66
C THR A 174 -0.79 -3.97 8.02
N GLY A 175 -1.55 -4.65 7.16
CA GLY A 175 -2.70 -4.09 6.47
C GLY A 175 -3.81 -3.67 7.44
N GLU A 176 -4.11 -4.50 8.44
CA GLU A 176 -5.06 -4.16 9.49
C GLU A 176 -4.65 -2.87 10.23
N LYS A 177 -3.36 -2.73 10.58
CA LYS A 177 -2.85 -1.51 11.24
C LYS A 177 -2.96 -0.26 10.36
N LEU A 178 -2.79 -0.39 9.04
CA LEU A 178 -2.87 0.73 8.10
C LEU A 178 -4.32 1.14 7.84
N MET A 179 -5.18 0.15 7.62
CA MET A 179 -6.56 0.34 7.22
C MET A 179 -7.47 0.72 8.39
N LEU A 180 -7.23 0.16 9.59
CA LEU A 180 -7.98 0.49 10.83
C LEU A 180 -7.26 1.52 11.71
N GLY A 181 -6.08 1.98 11.29
CA GLY A 181 -5.34 3.05 11.94
C GLY A 181 -5.79 4.44 11.47
N ASN A 182 -4.92 5.42 11.64
CA ASN A 182 -5.14 6.77 11.12
C ASN A 182 -3.93 7.29 10.34
N ARG A 183 -3.95 8.57 9.96
CA ARG A 183 -2.85 9.23 9.23
C ARG A 183 -1.48 9.00 9.85
N ARG A 184 -1.39 8.91 11.18
CA ARG A 184 -0.12 8.64 11.88
C ARG A 184 0.50 7.31 11.45
N ASP A 185 -0.29 6.27 11.25
CA ASP A 185 0.20 4.94 10.88
C ASP A 185 0.68 4.90 9.43
N VAL A 186 -0.06 5.51 8.50
CA VAL A 186 0.31 5.57 7.07
C VAL A 186 1.53 6.45 6.83
N VAL A 187 1.60 7.62 7.47
CA VAL A 187 2.78 8.51 7.37
C VAL A 187 4.01 7.87 7.98
N LYS A 188 3.86 7.21 9.14
CA LYS A 188 4.95 6.44 9.75
C LYS A 188 5.44 5.34 8.82
N PHE A 189 4.53 4.64 8.13
CA PHE A 189 4.88 3.59 7.19
C PHE A 189 5.76 4.10 6.05
N ALA A 190 5.36 5.21 5.40
CA ALA A 190 6.11 5.82 4.31
C ALA A 190 7.44 6.43 4.80
N ALA A 191 7.43 7.15 5.93
CA ALA A 191 8.62 7.80 6.49
C ALA A 191 9.73 6.82 6.90
N LYS A 192 9.38 5.57 7.23
CA LYS A 192 10.34 4.50 7.51
C LYS A 192 11.03 3.94 6.27
N ARG A 193 10.42 4.06 5.09
CA ARG A 193 10.88 3.45 3.84
C ARG A 193 11.51 4.45 2.88
N LEU A 194 11.10 5.71 2.95
CA LEU A 194 11.65 6.77 2.13
C LEU A 194 12.34 7.82 3.01
N PRO A 195 13.68 7.90 3.00
CA PRO A 195 14.42 8.86 3.80
C PRO A 195 14.24 10.27 3.22
N CYS A 196 13.23 10.99 3.71
CA CYS A 196 12.88 12.34 3.30
C CYS A 196 12.57 13.18 4.55
N THR A 197 13.17 14.36 4.67
CA THR A 197 12.94 15.25 5.83
C THR A 197 11.49 15.68 5.93
N CYS A 198 10.82 15.98 4.81
CA CYS A 198 9.39 16.32 4.80
C CYS A 198 8.52 15.21 5.40
N LEU A 199 8.81 13.94 5.09
CA LEU A 199 8.08 12.82 5.71
C LEU A 199 8.41 12.67 7.19
N LYS A 200 9.66 12.92 7.61
CA LYS A 200 10.06 12.89 9.02
C LYS A 200 9.33 13.98 9.82
N GLU A 201 9.26 15.20 9.28
CA GLU A 201 8.54 16.32 9.88
C GLU A 201 7.04 16.05 9.95
N LEU A 202 6.44 15.56 8.86
CA LEU A 202 5.03 15.21 8.83
C LEU A 202 4.70 14.06 9.79
N HIS A 203 5.60 13.07 9.93
CA HIS A 203 5.47 12.04 10.94
C HIS A 203 5.56 12.61 12.36
N ARG A 204 6.45 13.59 12.62
CA ARG A 204 6.49 14.29 13.91
C ARG A 204 5.18 15.04 14.18
N ALA A 205 4.66 15.77 13.20
CA ALA A 205 3.40 16.50 13.31
C ALA A 205 2.19 15.59 13.52
N THR A 206 2.08 14.48 12.80
CA THR A 206 1.00 13.50 13.01
C THR A 206 1.04 12.88 14.40
N ARG A 207 2.23 12.65 14.98
CA ARG A 207 2.36 12.15 16.36
C ARG A 207 1.86 13.12 17.42
N THR A 208 1.97 14.43 17.19
CA THR A 208 1.51 15.46 18.14
C THR A 208 0.03 15.76 17.97
N LYS A 209 -0.48 15.72 16.74
CA LYS A 209 -1.86 16.10 16.41
C LYS A 209 -2.86 14.96 16.53
N VAL A 210 -2.42 13.71 16.37
CA VAL A 210 -3.32 12.55 16.34
C VAL A 210 -2.83 11.45 17.29
N VAL A 211 -3.70 11.06 18.21
CA VAL A 211 -3.48 9.90 19.06
C VAL A 211 -3.40 8.64 18.20
N LYS A 212 -2.62 7.64 18.62
CA LYS A 212 -2.56 6.37 17.91
C LYS A 212 -3.83 5.59 18.23
N VAL A 213 -4.55 5.12 17.22
CA VAL A 213 -5.82 4.40 17.38
C VAL A 213 -5.70 2.95 16.94
N GLY A 214 -6.69 2.15 17.33
CA GLY A 214 -6.93 0.80 16.83
C GLY A 214 -8.41 0.47 16.97
N VAL A 215 -8.82 -0.69 16.44
CA VAL A 215 -10.21 -1.14 16.45
C VAL A 215 -10.29 -2.46 17.20
N CYS A 216 -11.29 -2.60 18.06
CA CYS A 216 -11.53 -3.88 18.72
C CYS A 216 -12.05 -4.91 17.71
N ALA A 217 -11.39 -6.07 17.62
CA ALA A 217 -11.77 -7.15 16.70
C ALA A 217 -13.20 -7.67 16.94
N SER A 218 -13.70 -7.61 18.18
CA SER A 218 -15.05 -8.04 18.56
C SER A 218 -16.12 -6.96 18.32
N CYS A 219 -16.05 -5.83 19.05
CA CYS A 219 -17.11 -4.83 19.02
C CYS A 219 -16.97 -3.80 17.89
N ARG A 220 -15.88 -3.86 17.11
CA ARG A 220 -15.59 -3.00 15.95
C ARG A 220 -15.53 -1.50 16.24
N LYS A 221 -15.53 -1.09 17.52
CA LYS A 221 -15.34 0.30 17.95
C LYS A 221 -13.86 0.67 17.91
N GLN A 222 -13.60 1.95 17.62
CA GLN A 222 -12.27 2.54 17.63
C GLN A 222 -11.92 3.03 19.03
N PHE A 223 -10.67 2.79 19.46
CA PHE A 223 -10.14 3.18 20.77
C PHE A 223 -8.76 3.81 20.62
N SER A 224 -8.28 4.51 21.66
CA SER A 224 -6.85 4.78 21.76
C SER A 224 -6.13 3.44 21.83
N ARG A 225 -5.01 3.31 21.12
CA ARG A 225 -4.28 2.05 21.12
C ARG A 225 -3.67 1.70 22.47
N SER A 226 -3.50 2.69 23.35
CA SER A 226 -3.10 2.46 24.75
C SER A 226 -4.17 1.75 25.59
N GLU A 227 -5.42 1.75 25.14
CA GLU A 227 -6.57 1.15 25.82
C GLU A 227 -6.90 -0.25 25.28
N LEU A 228 -6.20 -0.69 24.24
CA LEU A 228 -6.42 -1.99 23.61
C LEU A 228 -5.43 -3.03 24.11
N PHE A 229 -5.96 -4.22 24.41
CA PHE A 229 -5.20 -5.43 24.71
C PHE A 229 -4.91 -6.19 23.42
N VAL A 230 -3.66 -6.62 23.24
CA VAL A 230 -3.26 -7.46 22.10
C VAL A 230 -3.36 -8.93 22.49
N CYS A 231 -3.90 -9.78 21.62
CA CYS A 231 -3.86 -11.23 21.84
C CYS A 231 -2.41 -11.72 21.93
N THR A 232 -2.03 -12.33 23.05
CA THR A 232 -0.68 -12.86 23.28
C THR A 232 -0.35 -14.07 22.41
N GLY A 233 -1.36 -14.81 21.93
CA GLY A 233 -1.17 -16.00 21.11
C GLY A 233 -0.85 -15.73 19.64
N CYS A 234 -1.31 -14.61 19.07
CA CYS A 234 -1.05 -14.27 17.67
C CYS A 234 -0.38 -12.91 17.46
N LEU A 235 -0.45 -12.01 18.45
CA LEU A 235 0.06 -10.65 18.36
C LEU A 235 -0.54 -9.83 17.18
N MET A 236 -1.74 -10.21 16.72
CA MET A 236 -2.48 -9.55 15.63
C MET A 236 -3.71 -8.81 16.16
N ASP A 237 -4.70 -9.55 16.64
CA ASP A 237 -5.99 -8.99 17.03
C ASP A 237 -5.90 -8.16 18.32
N GLU A 238 -6.61 -7.03 18.32
CA GLU A 238 -6.71 -6.09 19.44
C GLU A 238 -8.14 -6.08 20.04
N TYR A 239 -8.25 -5.95 21.36
CA TYR A 239 -9.50 -6.03 22.11
C TYR A 239 -9.60 -4.93 23.15
N CYS A 240 -10.77 -4.32 23.34
CA CYS A 240 -10.96 -3.35 24.43
C CYS A 240 -11.16 -4.00 25.80
N SER A 241 -11.48 -5.29 25.85
CA SER A 241 -11.67 -6.04 27.10
C SER A 241 -11.48 -7.54 26.91
N LYS A 242 -11.28 -8.26 28.02
CA LYS A 242 -11.25 -9.73 28.04
C LYS A 242 -12.58 -10.33 27.55
N ASP A 243 -13.70 -9.65 27.79
CA ASP A 243 -15.01 -10.14 27.36
C ASP A 243 -15.18 -10.03 25.84
N CYS A 244 -14.70 -8.94 25.23
CA CYS A 244 -14.61 -8.84 23.77
C CYS A 244 -13.71 -9.95 23.18
N GLN A 245 -12.58 -10.26 23.84
CA GLN A 245 -11.72 -11.37 23.39
C GLN A 245 -12.45 -12.72 23.45
N ARG A 246 -13.16 -13.01 24.55
CA ARG A 246 -13.94 -14.25 24.72
C ARG A 246 -15.08 -14.35 23.70
N ALA A 247 -15.80 -13.26 23.46
CA ALA A 247 -16.89 -13.21 22.50
C ALA A 247 -16.42 -13.50 21.06
N HIS A 248 -15.24 -12.99 20.69
CA HIS A 248 -14.64 -13.24 19.36
C HIS A 248 -13.91 -14.60 19.26
N TRP A 249 -13.70 -15.32 20.37
CA TRP A 249 -12.82 -16.50 20.40
C TRP A 249 -13.23 -17.61 19.42
N SER A 250 -14.53 -17.84 19.22
CA SER A 250 -15.03 -18.89 18.31
C SER A 250 -14.58 -18.70 16.86
N GLN A 251 -14.43 -17.44 16.43
CA GLN A 251 -13.89 -17.05 15.13
C GLN A 251 -12.35 -16.99 15.18
N HIS A 252 -11.80 -16.30 16.18
CA HIS A 252 -10.37 -16.06 16.33
C HIS A 252 -9.51 -17.33 16.42
N LYS A 253 -9.99 -18.35 17.14
CA LYS A 253 -9.22 -19.59 17.42
C LYS A 253 -8.75 -20.32 16.16
N ARG A 254 -9.42 -20.09 15.02
CA ARG A 254 -9.08 -20.72 13.74
C ARG A 254 -7.76 -20.21 13.15
N HIS A 255 -7.31 -19.04 13.58
CA HIS A 255 -6.12 -18.36 13.07
C HIS A 255 -5.24 -17.79 14.20
N CYS A 256 -5.46 -18.24 15.43
CA CYS A 256 -4.61 -17.91 16.58
C CYS A 256 -3.45 -18.93 16.68
N GLY A 257 -2.28 -18.51 17.18
CA GLY A 257 -1.17 -19.42 17.46
C GLY A 257 -0.01 -19.41 16.46
N SER A 258 0.34 -18.25 15.90
CA SER A 258 1.54 -18.11 15.06
C SER A 258 2.40 -16.91 15.47
N PRO A 259 2.79 -16.79 16.76
CA PRO A 259 3.57 -15.65 17.23
C PRO A 259 5.00 -15.64 16.64
N GLU A 260 5.56 -16.82 16.36
CA GLU A 260 6.86 -16.99 15.70
C GLU A 260 6.90 -16.30 14.33
N VAL A 261 5.85 -16.46 13.52
CA VAL A 261 5.72 -15.81 12.21
C VAL A 261 5.72 -14.29 12.34
N MET A 262 5.33 -13.77 13.50
CA MET A 262 5.29 -12.33 13.78
C MET A 262 6.61 -11.78 14.30
N SER A 263 7.61 -12.63 14.54
CA SER A 263 8.95 -12.21 14.97
C SER A 263 9.64 -11.37 13.90
N PRO A 264 10.20 -10.19 14.22
CA PRO A 264 11.01 -9.43 13.27
C PRO A 264 12.18 -10.25 12.69
N ASP A 265 12.72 -11.19 13.48
CA ASP A 265 13.94 -11.94 13.18
C ASP A 265 13.68 -13.30 12.50
N LEU A 266 12.50 -13.48 11.91
CA LEU A 266 12.14 -14.73 11.22
C LEU A 266 13.03 -14.94 9.98
N PRO A 267 13.66 -16.12 9.82
CA PRO A 267 14.46 -16.45 8.64
C PRO A 267 13.67 -16.28 7.34
N VAL A 268 14.35 -15.79 6.31
CA VAL A 268 13.80 -15.54 4.95
C VAL A 268 13.21 -16.82 4.34
N ASP A 269 13.82 -17.97 4.63
CA ASP A 269 13.46 -19.29 4.14
C ASP A 269 12.51 -20.07 5.08
N TYR A 270 11.93 -19.41 6.09
CA TYR A 270 11.02 -20.06 7.02
C TYR A 270 9.77 -20.59 6.31
N ILE A 271 9.44 -21.85 6.58
CA ILE A 271 8.20 -22.52 6.16
C ILE A 271 7.30 -22.73 7.37
N LEU A 272 6.08 -22.21 7.31
CA LEU A 272 5.06 -22.39 8.33
C LEU A 272 4.65 -23.86 8.39
N LYS A 273 4.92 -24.50 9.54
CA LYS A 273 4.39 -25.82 9.85
C LYS A 273 2.88 -25.70 10.10
N LYS A 274 2.08 -26.34 9.24
CA LYS A 274 0.64 -26.50 9.47
C LYS A 274 0.45 -27.60 10.50
N ASN A 275 -0.16 -27.27 11.63
CA ASN A 275 -0.64 -28.24 12.61
C ASN A 275 -1.93 -28.91 12.13
#